data_AF-M5UF63-F1
#
_entry.id   AF-M5UF63-F1
#
_cell.length_a   1.000
_cell.length_b   1.000
_cell.length_c   1.000
_cell.angle_alpha   90.00
_cell.angle_beta   90.00
_cell.angle_gamma   90.00
#
_symmetry.space_group_name_H-M   'P 1'
#
loop_
_entity.id
_entity.type
_entity.pdbx_description
1 polymer ?
#
loop_
_entity_poly.entity_id
_entity_poly.type
_entity_poly.pdbx_seq_one_letter_code
_entity_poly.pdbx_strand_id
1 'polypeptide(L)'
;MYQLLEVNVVLDRNPTGPFDDSSLGESGTRGNSPTTLGQFVRLGQLLSFALASGIVTTSAVFLFLILQREPDAEQPNWIFLAIGGGVFVASLVVSFLMRLMLKSNAASALRQTPEAEDVCGGGAAASQSARDAWENWDADEPLPRPLIGFLSATQTSRLIAQAVLEGAAMINLVFTMLDGNVIHFVFAAFCLVGVIAITPTTGKVRSEIRSALTVGGVSGEDRF
;
A
#
# COMPACT_ATOMS: atom_id res chain seq x y z
N MET A 1 39.20 29.52 -21.45
CA MET A 1 38.28 30.65 -21.19
C MET A 1 37.01 30.36 -21.98
N TYR A 2 36.09 29.58 -21.39
CA TYR A 2 34.85 29.16 -22.02
C TYR A 2 33.72 30.08 -21.52
N GLN A 3 33.14 30.86 -22.44
CA GLN A 3 31.94 31.63 -22.17
C GLN A 3 30.73 30.69 -22.14
N LEU A 4 30.04 30.68 -21.00
CA LEU A 4 28.75 30.03 -20.79
C LEU A 4 27.67 30.83 -21.52
N LEU A 5 26.97 30.19 -22.46
CA LEU A 5 25.73 30.70 -23.04
C LEU A 5 24.60 30.53 -22.02
N GLU A 6 24.11 31.63 -21.47
CA GLU A 6 22.86 31.68 -20.71
C GLU A 6 21.68 31.54 -21.67
N VAL A 7 21.02 30.37 -21.67
CA VAL A 7 19.75 30.16 -22.35
C VAL A 7 18.64 30.66 -21.43
N ASN A 8 18.22 31.90 -21.66
CA ASN A 8 17.09 32.53 -20.99
C ASN A 8 15.78 31.96 -21.58
N VAL A 9 15.21 30.94 -20.94
CA VAL A 9 13.90 30.40 -21.30
C VAL A 9 12.83 31.32 -20.72
N VAL A 10 12.38 32.27 -21.53
CA VAL A 10 11.17 33.06 -21.28
C VAL A 10 9.97 32.14 -21.52
N LEU A 11 9.38 31.61 -20.44
CA LEU A 11 8.07 30.96 -20.50
C LEU A 11 6.99 32.03 -20.60
N ASP A 12 6.55 32.25 -21.85
CA ASP A 12 5.42 33.10 -22.20
C ASP A 12 4.13 32.56 -21.56
N ARG A 13 3.53 33.35 -20.67
CA ARG A 13 2.26 33.05 -20.01
C ARG A 13 1.14 33.33 -21.00
N ASN A 14 0.63 32.29 -21.64
CA ASN A 14 -0.56 32.39 -22.49
C ASN A 14 -1.80 32.78 -21.65
N PRO A 15 -2.47 33.92 -21.94
CA PRO A 15 -3.66 34.36 -21.23
C PRO A 15 -4.93 33.72 -21.81
N THR A 16 -5.74 33.15 -20.93
CA THR A 16 -7.22 33.10 -20.98
C THR A 16 -7.87 33.12 -22.37
N GLY A 17 -8.21 31.94 -22.89
CA GLY A 17 -9.16 31.78 -24.00
C GLY A 17 -10.62 31.90 -23.50
N PRO A 18 -11.53 32.51 -24.29
CA PRO A 18 -12.92 32.80 -23.91
C PRO A 18 -13.87 31.65 -24.30
N PHE A 19 -13.58 30.44 -23.82
CA PHE A 19 -14.51 29.32 -23.94
C PHE A 19 -15.00 28.94 -22.56
N ASP A 20 -15.92 29.77 -22.09
CA ASP A 20 -16.85 29.44 -21.03
C ASP A 20 -18.17 28.93 -21.67
N ASP A 21 -18.80 28.01 -20.95
CA ASP A 21 -20.16 27.50 -21.10
C ASP A 21 -20.52 26.59 -22.29
N SER A 22 -20.38 25.29 -22.04
CA SER A 22 -21.47 24.35 -22.31
C SER A 22 -21.69 23.45 -21.08
N SER A 23 -22.69 23.87 -20.31
CA SER A 23 -23.57 23.03 -19.50
C SER A 23 -23.74 21.62 -20.06
N LEU A 24 -23.41 20.61 -19.25
CA LEU A 24 -24.13 19.34 -19.07
C LEU A 24 -23.27 18.42 -18.20
N GLY A 25 -23.55 18.48 -16.90
CA GLY A 25 -22.94 17.63 -15.90
C GLY A 25 -22.51 18.48 -14.71
N GLU A 26 -23.44 18.74 -13.80
CA GLU A 26 -23.11 18.71 -12.37
C GLU A 26 -22.51 17.33 -12.07
N SER A 27 -21.26 17.11 -12.48
CA SER A 27 -20.34 16.25 -11.75
C SER A 27 -20.15 16.98 -10.45
N GLY A 28 -21.12 16.78 -9.54
CA GLY A 28 -21.21 17.46 -8.27
C GLY A 28 -19.81 17.56 -7.71
N THR A 29 -19.35 18.79 -7.53
CA THR A 29 -18.16 19.13 -6.76
C THR A 29 -18.28 18.30 -5.50
N ARG A 30 -17.65 17.11 -5.50
CA ARG A 30 -17.55 16.27 -4.31
C ARG A 30 -16.84 17.21 -3.37
N GLY A 31 -17.61 17.84 -2.49
CA GLY A 31 -17.06 18.71 -1.46
C GLY A 31 -15.89 17.94 -0.90
N ASN A 32 -14.72 18.57 -0.88
CA ASN A 32 -13.52 18.01 -0.28
C ASN A 32 -13.84 17.80 1.20
N SER A 33 -14.62 16.77 1.51
CA SER A 33 -14.86 16.31 2.84
C SER A 33 -13.47 16.03 3.38
N PRO A 34 -13.06 16.74 4.43
CA PRO A 34 -11.72 16.60 4.95
C PRO A 34 -11.44 15.11 5.17
N THR A 35 -10.35 14.61 4.58
CA THR A 35 -10.00 13.19 4.68
C THR A 35 -9.77 12.85 6.14
N THR A 36 -10.66 12.04 6.72
CA THR A 36 -10.52 11.58 8.11
C THR A 36 -9.73 10.28 8.17
N LEU A 37 -9.09 10.00 9.30
CA LEU A 37 -8.36 8.75 9.51
C LEU A 37 -9.29 7.53 9.39
N GLY A 38 -10.51 7.66 9.90
CA GLY A 38 -11.54 6.63 9.81
C GLY A 38 -11.91 6.29 8.38
N GLN A 39 -12.12 7.29 7.52
CA GLN A 39 -12.41 7.08 6.09
C GLN A 39 -11.25 6.37 5.38
N PHE A 40 -10.02 6.79 5.66
CA PHE A 40 -8.83 6.19 5.07
C PHE A 40 -8.67 4.71 5.45
N VAL A 41 -8.83 4.37 6.74
CA VAL A 41 -8.76 2.98 7.23
C VAL A 41 -9.88 2.14 6.62
N ARG A 42 -11.11 2.65 6.60
CA ARG A 42 -12.27 1.95 6.01
C ARG A 42 -12.06 1.66 4.52
N LEU A 43 -11.54 2.63 3.76
CA LEU A 43 -11.24 2.44 2.35
C LEU A 43 -10.18 1.34 2.15
N GLY A 44 -9.09 1.38 2.93
CA GLY A 44 -8.06 0.35 2.85
C GLY A 44 -8.55 -1.05 3.25
N GLN A 45 -9.45 -1.14 4.24
CA GLN A 45 -10.09 -2.40 4.64
C GLN A 45 -11.01 -2.94 3.54
N LEU A 46 -11.82 -2.08 2.92
CA LEU A 46 -12.71 -2.46 1.82
C LEU A 46 -11.91 -3.01 0.63
N LEU A 47 -10.83 -2.35 0.24
CA LEU A 47 -9.95 -2.82 -0.83
C LEU A 47 -9.28 -4.16 -0.48
N SER A 48 -8.76 -4.29 0.76
CA SER A 48 -8.15 -5.54 1.22
C SER A 48 -9.15 -6.71 1.20
N PHE A 49 -10.40 -6.45 1.61
CA PHE A 49 -11.47 -7.44 1.60
C PHE A 49 -11.87 -7.84 0.19
N ALA A 50 -11.92 -6.89 -0.75
CA ALA A 50 -12.19 -7.18 -2.16
C ALA A 50 -11.11 -8.07 -2.81
N LEU A 51 -9.84 -7.81 -2.50
CA LEU A 51 -8.73 -8.65 -2.98
C LEU A 51 -8.77 -10.05 -2.36
N ALA A 52 -8.99 -10.13 -1.03
CA ALA A 52 -9.11 -11.40 -0.33
C ALA A 52 -10.31 -12.23 -0.83
N SER A 53 -11.45 -11.61 -1.08
CA SER A 53 -12.64 -12.30 -1.59
C SER A 53 -12.45 -12.83 -3.01
N GLY A 54 -11.65 -12.14 -3.85
CA GLY A 54 -11.24 -12.62 -5.17
C GLY A 54 -10.45 -13.93 -5.09
N ILE A 55 -9.48 -14.01 -4.19
CA ILE A 55 -8.70 -15.24 -3.93
C ILE A 55 -9.62 -16.36 -3.43
N VAL A 56 -10.49 -16.08 -2.46
CA VAL A 56 -11.42 -17.08 -1.90
C VAL A 56 -12.37 -17.62 -2.97
N THR A 57 -12.98 -16.73 -3.76
CA THR A 57 -13.93 -17.10 -4.81
C THR A 57 -13.26 -17.95 -5.89
N THR A 58 -12.10 -17.52 -6.37
CA THR A 58 -11.33 -18.28 -7.37
C THR A 58 -10.89 -19.63 -6.81
N SER A 59 -10.41 -19.67 -5.56
CA SER A 59 -10.02 -20.92 -4.89
C SER A 59 -11.19 -21.88 -4.77
N ALA A 60 -12.40 -21.39 -4.47
CA ALA A 60 -13.61 -22.22 -4.41
C ALA A 60 -13.99 -22.80 -5.79
N VAL A 61 -13.91 -22.00 -6.86
CA VAL A 61 -14.15 -22.47 -8.23
C VAL A 61 -13.12 -23.53 -8.62
N PHE A 62 -11.84 -23.29 -8.33
CA PHE A 62 -10.77 -24.24 -8.65
C PHE A 62 -10.91 -25.54 -7.84
N LEU A 63 -11.23 -25.44 -6.55
CA LEU A 63 -11.49 -26.60 -5.72
C LEU A 63 -12.66 -27.43 -6.26
N PHE A 64 -13.75 -26.77 -6.66
CA PHE A 64 -14.90 -27.45 -7.27
C PHE A 64 -14.52 -28.19 -8.55
N LEU A 65 -13.74 -27.57 -9.43
CA LEU A 65 -13.27 -28.18 -10.67
C LEU A 65 -12.32 -29.37 -10.40
N ILE A 66 -11.46 -29.29 -9.37
CA ILE A 66 -10.60 -30.41 -8.95
C ILE A 66 -11.45 -31.59 -8.46
N LEU A 67 -12.51 -31.34 -7.69
CA LEU A 67 -13.42 -32.38 -7.20
C LEU A 67 -14.21 -33.08 -8.32
N GLN A 68 -14.38 -32.42 -9.47
CA GLN A 68 -15.04 -33.01 -10.65
C GLN A 68 -14.09 -33.78 -11.56
N ARG A 69 -12.77 -33.54 -11.46
CA ARG A 69 -11.78 -34.22 -12.29
C ARG A 69 -11.66 -35.67 -11.83
N GLU A 70 -11.78 -36.62 -12.75
CA GLU A 70 -11.45 -38.01 -12.44
C GLU A 70 -9.96 -38.10 -12.07
N PRO A 71 -9.58 -38.86 -11.04
CA PRO A 71 -8.19 -38.97 -10.61
C PRO A 71 -7.41 -39.74 -11.67
N ASP A 72 -6.97 -39.04 -12.70
CA ASP A 72 -5.98 -39.56 -13.63
C ASP A 72 -4.71 -39.86 -12.84
N ALA A 73 -4.11 -41.03 -13.07
CA ALA A 73 -2.86 -41.45 -12.45
C ALA A 73 -1.65 -40.66 -12.99
N GLU A 74 -1.80 -39.36 -13.22
CA GLU A 74 -0.71 -38.48 -13.59
C GLU A 74 0.23 -38.33 -12.40
N GLN A 75 1.49 -38.68 -12.62
CA GLN A 75 2.51 -38.53 -11.59
C GLN A 75 2.69 -37.04 -11.30
N PRO A 76 2.75 -36.62 -10.01
CA PRO A 76 2.91 -35.22 -9.65
C PRO A 76 4.20 -34.67 -10.28
N ASN A 77 4.06 -33.58 -11.03
CA ASN A 77 5.18 -32.96 -11.72
C ASN A 77 5.91 -32.00 -10.78
N TRP A 78 6.98 -32.50 -10.16
CA TRP A 78 7.81 -31.77 -9.21
C TRP A 78 8.39 -30.45 -9.74
N ILE A 79 8.49 -30.29 -11.07
CA ILE A 79 8.96 -29.04 -11.69
C ILE A 79 7.98 -27.90 -11.42
N PHE A 80 6.68 -28.14 -11.60
CA PHE A 80 5.65 -27.12 -11.31
C PHE A 80 5.64 -26.77 -9.83
N LEU A 81 5.76 -27.77 -8.95
CA LEU A 81 5.88 -27.55 -7.52
C LEU A 81 7.07 -26.63 -7.16
N ALA A 82 8.24 -26.89 -7.73
CA ALA A 82 9.43 -26.08 -7.49
C ALA A 82 9.25 -24.63 -7.99
N ILE A 83 8.65 -24.45 -9.17
CA ILE A 83 8.36 -23.12 -9.72
C ILE A 83 7.32 -22.38 -8.86
N GLY A 84 6.23 -23.04 -8.48
CA GLY A 84 5.16 -22.43 -7.67
C GLY A 84 5.66 -22.03 -6.27
N GLY A 85 6.47 -22.90 -5.65
CA GLY A 85 7.15 -22.58 -4.40
C GLY A 85 8.14 -21.42 -4.55
N GLY A 86 8.92 -21.39 -5.64
CA GLY A 86 9.84 -20.30 -5.94
C GLY A 86 9.14 -18.96 -6.13
N VAL A 87 8.05 -18.92 -6.91
CA VAL A 87 7.22 -17.73 -7.11
C VAL A 87 6.59 -17.28 -5.79
N PHE A 88 6.10 -18.20 -4.97
CA PHE A 88 5.56 -17.88 -3.65
C PHE A 88 6.59 -17.18 -2.75
N VAL A 89 7.79 -17.76 -2.60
CA VAL A 89 8.86 -17.18 -1.77
C VAL A 89 9.33 -15.84 -2.32
N ALA A 90 9.54 -15.73 -3.65
CA ALA A 90 9.94 -14.49 -4.28
C ALA A 90 8.90 -13.37 -4.07
N SER A 91 7.61 -13.68 -4.25
CA SER A 91 6.52 -12.73 -4.03
C SER A 91 6.40 -12.27 -2.58
N LEU A 92 6.65 -13.15 -1.60
CA LEU A 92 6.72 -12.75 -0.20
C LEU A 92 7.85 -11.74 0.07
N VAL A 93 9.04 -12.01 -0.47
CA VAL A 93 10.19 -11.11 -0.33
C VAL A 93 9.92 -9.77 -1.01
N VAL A 94 9.41 -9.77 -2.24
CA VAL A 94 9.08 -8.55 -2.99
C VAL A 94 8.01 -7.74 -2.28
N SER A 95 6.94 -8.38 -1.82
CA SER A 95 5.84 -7.74 -1.07
C SER A 95 6.36 -7.06 0.20
N PHE A 96 7.25 -7.74 0.94
CA PHE A 96 7.88 -7.18 2.13
C PHE A 96 8.82 -5.99 1.81
N LEU A 97 9.71 -6.14 0.83
CA LEU A 97 10.66 -5.09 0.44
C LEU A 97 9.96 -3.85 -0.11
N MET A 98 8.96 -4.01 -0.97
CA MET A 98 8.18 -2.89 -1.51
C MET A 98 7.51 -2.10 -0.38
N ARG A 99 6.94 -2.79 0.60
CA ARG A 99 6.34 -2.14 1.77
C ARG A 99 7.38 -1.34 2.56
N LEU A 100 8.57 -1.90 2.79
CA LEU A 100 9.64 -1.21 3.52
C LEU A 100 10.15 0.02 2.76
N MET A 101 10.44 -0.11 1.47
CA MET A 101 11.00 0.96 0.64
C MET A 101 10.02 2.12 0.49
N LEU A 102 8.76 1.85 0.16
CA LEU A 102 7.75 2.90 -0.03
C LEU A 102 7.42 3.58 1.29
N LYS A 103 7.33 2.84 2.40
CA LYS A 103 7.14 3.43 3.73
C LYS A 103 8.31 4.32 4.13
N SER A 104 9.55 3.88 3.87
CA SER A 104 10.75 4.67 4.14
C SER A 104 10.78 5.96 3.33
N ASN A 105 10.45 5.88 2.04
CA ASN A 105 10.38 7.06 1.16
C ASN A 105 9.28 8.02 1.59
N ALA A 106 8.10 7.51 1.96
CA ALA A 106 7.00 8.32 2.48
C ALA A 106 7.35 9.01 3.80
N ALA A 107 8.03 8.31 4.72
CA ALA A 107 8.49 8.88 5.98
C ALA A 107 9.58 9.95 5.75
N SER A 108 10.48 9.73 4.79
CA SER A 108 11.47 10.74 4.40
C SER A 108 10.81 11.99 3.81
N ALA A 109 9.84 11.82 2.92
CA ALA A 109 9.09 12.93 2.33
C ALA A 109 8.32 13.74 3.38
N LEU A 110 7.69 13.06 4.35
CA LEU A 110 6.99 13.70 5.46
C LEU A 110 7.91 14.58 6.32
N ARG A 111 9.18 14.19 6.47
CA ARG A 111 10.16 14.98 7.23
C ARG A 111 10.68 16.21 6.49
N GLN A 112 10.58 16.21 5.17
CA GLN A 112 11.05 17.33 4.34
C GLN A 112 9.99 18.44 4.21
N THR A 113 8.74 18.17 4.59
CA THR A 113 7.68 19.19 4.57
C THR A 113 7.79 20.11 5.80
N PRO A 114 8.02 21.42 5.64
CA PRO A 114 8.13 22.37 6.76
C PRO A 114 6.87 22.41 7.63
N GLU A 115 5.70 22.25 7.02
CA GLU A 115 4.41 22.17 7.73
C GLU A 115 4.38 21.00 8.75
N ALA A 116 5.10 19.91 8.49
CA ALA A 116 5.18 18.80 9.44
C ALA A 116 5.94 19.20 10.70
N GLU A 117 6.88 20.15 10.64
CA GLU A 117 7.55 20.70 11.82
C GLU A 117 6.56 21.51 12.67
N ASP A 118 5.70 22.31 12.03
CA ASP A 118 4.66 23.08 12.73
C ASP A 118 3.60 22.18 13.39
N VAL A 119 3.15 21.12 12.70
CA VAL A 119 2.16 20.17 13.26
C VAL A 119 2.80 19.20 14.27
N CYS A 120 4.09 18.88 14.13
CA CYS A 120 4.83 18.06 15.10
C CYS A 120 5.44 18.89 16.25
N GLY A 121 5.22 20.21 16.24
CA GLY A 121 5.70 21.17 17.22
C GLY A 121 7.04 21.77 16.81
N GLY A 122 7.16 23.10 16.80
CA GLY A 122 8.38 23.82 16.45
C GLY A 122 9.67 23.30 17.12
N GLY A 123 10.35 22.39 16.42
CA GLY A 123 11.69 21.89 16.72
C GLY A 123 11.77 20.69 17.68
N ALA A 124 12.73 19.80 17.37
CA ALA A 124 13.42 18.69 18.08
C ALA A 124 12.72 17.87 19.19
N ALA A 125 11.81 18.43 19.95
CA ALA A 125 10.94 17.76 20.90
C ALA A 125 9.50 18.08 20.51
N ALA A 126 8.91 17.26 19.64
CA ALA A 126 7.48 17.00 19.72
C ALA A 126 7.21 16.64 21.18
N SER A 127 6.72 17.61 21.96
CA SER A 127 6.48 17.48 23.38
C SER A 127 5.64 16.22 23.59
N GLN A 128 5.82 15.53 24.71
CA GLN A 128 5.02 14.33 25.02
C GLN A 128 3.52 14.58 24.75
N SER A 129 3.05 15.80 25.00
CA SER A 129 1.70 16.27 24.64
C SER A 129 1.35 16.24 23.15
N ALA A 130 2.26 16.55 22.23
CA ALA A 130 2.00 16.42 20.79
C ALA A 130 1.89 14.94 20.38
N ARG A 131 2.74 14.07 20.95
CA ARG A 131 2.66 12.61 20.72
C ARG A 131 1.37 12.01 21.28
N ASP A 132 0.98 12.42 22.48
CA ASP A 132 -0.24 11.98 23.16
C ASP A 132 -1.48 12.52 22.42
N ALA A 133 -1.44 13.75 21.91
CA ALA A 133 -2.49 14.31 21.07
C ALA A 133 -2.69 13.47 19.79
N TRP A 134 -1.61 12.99 19.18
CA TRP A 134 -1.69 12.11 18.00
C TRP A 134 -2.21 10.71 18.31
N GLU A 135 -1.77 10.10 19.41
CA GLU A 135 -2.24 8.77 19.80
C GLU A 135 -3.75 8.77 20.10
N ASN A 136 -4.22 9.89 20.65
CA ASN A 136 -5.63 10.12 20.99
C ASN A 136 -6.40 10.91 19.90
N TRP A 137 -5.79 11.14 18.74
CA TRP A 137 -6.43 11.87 17.64
C TRP A 137 -7.72 11.16 17.22
N ASP A 138 -8.82 11.90 17.19
CA ASP A 138 -10.12 11.34 16.88
C ASP A 138 -10.16 10.86 15.42
N ALA A 139 -10.66 9.65 15.20
CA ALA A 139 -10.69 9.06 13.86
C ALA A 139 -11.57 9.85 12.88
N ASP A 140 -12.54 10.61 13.41
CA ASP A 140 -13.46 11.43 12.64
C ASP A 140 -12.98 12.87 12.45
N GLU A 141 -11.87 13.26 13.09
CA GLU A 141 -11.29 14.59 12.92
C GLU A 141 -10.47 14.68 11.61
N PRO A 142 -10.55 15.81 10.88
CA PRO A 142 -9.76 16.07 9.66
C PRO A 142 -8.26 15.81 9.84
N LEU A 143 -7.66 15.01 8.95
CA LEU A 143 -6.22 14.79 8.99
C LEU A 143 -5.44 16.04 8.54
N PRO A 144 -4.33 16.38 9.22
CA PRO A 144 -3.42 17.41 8.73
C PRO A 144 -2.84 17.06 7.37
N ARG A 145 -2.75 18.06 6.49
CA ARG A 145 -2.29 17.94 5.10
C ARG A 145 -1.01 17.11 4.91
N PRO A 146 0.08 17.31 5.68
CA PRO A 146 1.30 16.53 5.49
C PRO A 146 1.09 15.02 5.71
N LEU A 147 0.20 14.63 6.63
CA LEU A 147 -0.10 13.21 6.88
C LEU A 147 -0.91 12.56 5.76
N ILE A 148 -1.73 13.32 5.03
CA ILE A 148 -2.52 12.78 3.92
C ILE A 148 -1.59 12.18 2.85
N GLY A 149 -0.49 12.88 2.52
CA GLY A 149 0.50 12.39 1.56
C GLY A 149 1.20 11.11 2.04
N PHE A 150 1.64 11.10 3.30
CA PHE A 150 2.27 9.92 3.92
C PHE A 150 1.33 8.71 3.94
N LEU A 151 0.07 8.92 4.35
CA LEU A 151 -0.93 7.87 4.43
C LEU A 151 -1.26 7.34 3.04
N SER A 152 -1.50 8.21 2.05
CA SER A 152 -1.74 7.80 0.65
C SER A 152 -0.62 6.92 0.11
N ALA A 153 0.64 7.34 0.27
CA ALA A 153 1.81 6.54 -0.14
C ALA A 153 1.87 5.18 0.59
N THR A 154 1.55 5.17 1.88
CA THR A 154 1.50 3.95 2.69
C THR A 154 0.37 3.01 2.25
N GLN A 155 -0.81 3.52 1.92
CA GLN A 155 -1.91 2.73 1.37
C GLN A 155 -1.53 2.12 0.03
N THR A 156 -0.95 2.91 -0.87
CA THR A 156 -0.46 2.42 -2.17
C THR A 156 0.55 1.30 -1.97
N SER A 157 1.48 1.42 -1.01
CA SER A 157 2.46 0.36 -0.72
C SER A 157 1.79 -0.95 -0.28
N ARG A 158 0.71 -0.87 0.51
CA ARG A 158 -0.05 -2.04 0.95
C ARG A 158 -0.82 -2.68 -0.20
N LEU A 159 -1.44 -1.87 -1.07
CA LEU A 159 -2.17 -2.37 -2.23
C LEU A 159 -1.25 -3.12 -3.20
N ILE A 160 -0.07 -2.55 -3.48
CA ILE A 160 0.93 -3.22 -4.32
C ILE A 160 1.39 -4.54 -3.66
N ALA A 161 1.69 -4.51 -2.37
CA ALA A 161 2.10 -5.69 -1.61
C ALA A 161 1.02 -6.79 -1.62
N GLN A 162 -0.26 -6.44 -1.50
CA GLN A 162 -1.39 -7.36 -1.57
C GLN A 162 -1.59 -7.91 -2.98
N ALA A 163 -1.50 -7.08 -4.02
CA ALA A 163 -1.61 -7.49 -5.42
C ALA A 163 -0.52 -8.50 -5.82
N VAL A 164 0.72 -8.32 -5.33
CA VAL A 164 1.81 -9.29 -5.55
C VAL A 164 1.48 -10.66 -4.94
N LEU A 165 0.91 -10.70 -3.73
CA LEU A 165 0.51 -11.95 -3.08
C LEU A 165 -0.69 -12.60 -3.76
N GLU A 166 -1.67 -11.81 -4.19
CA GLU A 166 -2.80 -12.28 -4.99
C GLU A 166 -2.32 -12.92 -6.30
N GLY A 167 -1.44 -12.26 -7.05
CA GLY A 167 -0.85 -12.83 -8.27
C GLY A 167 -0.14 -14.16 -8.01
N ALA A 168 0.62 -14.27 -6.92
CA ALA A 168 1.26 -15.53 -6.53
C ALA A 168 0.25 -16.62 -6.16
N ALA A 169 -0.87 -16.26 -5.51
CA ALA A 169 -1.95 -17.19 -5.22
C ALA A 169 -2.58 -17.72 -6.51
N MET A 170 -2.90 -16.82 -7.45
CA MET A 170 -3.50 -17.18 -8.75
C MET A 170 -2.61 -18.11 -9.57
N ILE A 171 -1.30 -17.86 -9.63
CA ILE A 171 -0.35 -18.75 -10.32
C ILE A 171 -0.35 -20.14 -9.71
N ASN A 172 -0.35 -20.24 -8.37
CA ASN A 172 -0.39 -21.53 -7.70
C ASN A 172 -1.74 -22.25 -7.90
N LEU A 173 -2.87 -21.54 -7.90
CA LEU A 173 -4.16 -22.14 -8.24
C LEU A 173 -4.15 -22.71 -9.67
N VAL A 174 -3.56 -22.01 -10.63
CA VAL A 174 -3.36 -22.51 -12.01
C VAL A 174 -2.49 -23.76 -12.03
N PHE A 175 -1.37 -23.79 -11.30
CA PHE A 175 -0.53 -24.98 -11.23
C PHE A 175 -1.25 -26.18 -10.63
N THR A 176 -2.08 -25.97 -9.60
CA THR A 176 -2.94 -27.02 -9.03
C THR A 176 -3.81 -27.69 -10.10
N MET A 177 -4.30 -26.92 -11.08
CA MET A 177 -5.08 -27.48 -12.20
C MET A 177 -4.24 -28.26 -13.19
N LEU A 178 -3.02 -27.81 -13.44
CA LEU A 178 -2.15 -28.41 -14.46
C LEU A 178 -1.57 -29.75 -14.00
N ASP A 179 -1.16 -29.87 -12.73
CA ASP A 179 -0.47 -31.06 -12.22
C ASP A 179 -1.27 -31.86 -11.18
N GLY A 180 -2.45 -31.36 -10.78
CA GLY A 180 -3.30 -32.00 -9.77
C GLY A 180 -2.73 -31.95 -8.34
N ASN A 181 -1.61 -31.25 -8.10
CA ASN A 181 -0.94 -31.25 -6.81
C ASN A 181 -1.53 -30.22 -5.86
N VAL A 182 -2.23 -30.71 -4.83
CA VAL A 182 -2.89 -29.90 -3.80
C VAL A 182 -1.95 -29.01 -2.97
N ILE A 183 -0.63 -29.25 -2.97
CA ILE A 183 0.34 -28.40 -2.25
C ILE A 183 0.31 -26.96 -2.78
N HIS A 184 0.07 -26.77 -4.08
CA HIS A 184 -0.09 -25.43 -4.65
C HIS A 184 -1.26 -24.66 -4.02
N PHE A 185 -2.35 -25.34 -3.69
CA PHE A 185 -3.48 -24.76 -2.98
C PHE A 185 -3.10 -24.26 -1.58
N VAL A 186 -2.18 -24.97 -0.90
CA VAL A 186 -1.64 -24.55 0.40
C VAL A 186 -0.85 -23.25 0.26
N PHE A 187 -0.04 -23.09 -0.79
CA PHE A 187 0.66 -21.82 -1.05
C PHE A 187 -0.32 -20.66 -1.32
N ALA A 188 -1.38 -20.90 -2.10
CA ALA A 188 -2.43 -19.92 -2.32
C ALA A 188 -3.13 -19.51 -1.01
N ALA A 189 -3.40 -20.46 -0.11
CA ALA A 189 -3.95 -20.19 1.21
C ALA A 189 -3.00 -19.36 2.09
N PHE A 190 -1.69 -19.61 2.06
CA PHE A 190 -0.72 -18.76 2.75
C PHE A 190 -0.66 -17.34 2.20
N CYS A 191 -0.76 -17.16 0.88
CA CYS A 191 -0.88 -15.83 0.27
C CYS A 191 -2.14 -15.10 0.78
N LEU A 192 -3.28 -15.79 0.87
CA LEU A 192 -4.51 -15.21 1.43
C LEU A 192 -4.31 -14.74 2.88
N VAL A 193 -3.68 -15.57 3.73
CA VAL A 193 -3.34 -15.17 5.11
C VAL A 193 -2.43 -13.94 5.11
N GLY A 194 -1.46 -13.86 4.18
CA GLY A 194 -0.62 -12.69 3.98
C GLY A 194 -1.40 -11.42 3.63
N VAL A 195 -2.34 -11.50 2.68
CA VAL A 195 -3.22 -10.38 2.31
C VAL A 195 -4.03 -9.89 3.53
N ILE A 196 -4.63 -10.81 4.28
CA ILE A 196 -5.39 -10.51 5.51
C ILE A 196 -4.48 -9.84 6.55
N ALA A 197 -3.26 -10.33 6.75
CA ALA A 197 -2.31 -9.78 7.71
C ALA A 197 -1.86 -8.35 7.36
N ILE A 198 -1.86 -7.97 6.08
CA ILE A 198 -1.50 -6.62 5.60
C ILE A 198 -2.66 -5.62 5.75
N THR A 199 -3.89 -6.10 5.97
CA THR A 199 -5.09 -5.25 6.12
C THR A 199 -4.86 -4.13 7.14
N PRO A 200 -5.17 -2.87 6.79
CA PRO A 200 -4.99 -1.75 7.69
C PRO A 200 -5.98 -1.80 8.84
N THR A 201 -5.48 -1.47 10.03
CA THR A 201 -6.29 -1.23 11.22
C THR A 201 -5.89 0.11 11.81
N THR A 202 -6.79 0.75 12.54
CA THR A 202 -6.53 2.05 13.18
C THR A 202 -5.26 2.00 14.04
N GLY A 203 -5.08 0.93 14.84
CA GLY A 203 -3.88 0.73 15.65
C GLY A 203 -2.59 0.60 14.82
N LYS A 204 -2.61 -0.14 13.70
CA LYS A 204 -1.45 -0.26 12.81
C LYS A 204 -1.09 1.07 12.17
N VAL A 205 -2.08 1.82 11.69
CA VAL A 205 -1.86 3.12 11.04
C VAL A 205 -1.31 4.14 12.05
N ARG A 206 -1.89 4.23 13.26
CA ARG A 206 -1.36 5.08 14.34
C ARG A 206 0.08 4.72 14.71
N SER A 207 0.40 3.43 14.83
CA SER A 207 1.76 2.95 15.08
C SER A 207 2.74 3.33 13.96
N GLU A 208 2.32 3.27 12.70
CA GLU A 208 3.15 3.67 11.56
C GLU A 208 3.40 5.18 11.51
N ILE A 209 2.38 6.01 11.81
CA ILE A 209 2.54 7.47 11.95
C ILE A 209 3.54 7.75 13.07
N ARG A 210 3.34 7.17 14.26
CA ARG A 210 4.27 7.29 15.39
C ARG A 210 5.70 6.97 14.98
N SER A 211 5.91 5.82 14.32
CA SER A 211 7.23 5.39 13.85
C SER A 211 7.85 6.37 12.84
N ALA A 212 7.05 6.96 11.94
CA ALA A 212 7.55 7.94 10.98
C ALA A 212 8.04 9.22 11.68
N LEU A 213 7.32 9.66 12.72
CA LEU A 213 7.61 10.87 13.50
C LEU A 213 8.76 10.69 14.51
N THR A 214 8.94 9.51 15.11
CA THR A 214 9.95 9.31 16.17
C THR A 214 11.36 9.01 15.66
N VAL A 215 11.51 8.44 14.46
CA VAL A 215 12.80 7.91 13.97
C VAL A 215 13.82 9.01 13.57
N GLY A 216 13.51 10.29 13.82
CA GLY A 216 14.49 11.39 13.74
C GLY A 216 15.42 11.52 14.96
N GLY A 217 15.19 10.79 16.06
CA GLY A 217 15.95 10.94 17.32
C GLY A 217 17.01 9.87 17.62
N VAL A 218 17.19 8.85 16.76
CA VAL A 218 18.16 7.75 17.00
C VAL A 218 19.32 7.83 16.01
N SER A 219 19.92 9.02 15.90
CA SER A 219 21.16 9.23 15.16
C SER A 219 22.24 9.71 16.14
N GLY A 220 22.95 8.78 16.76
CA GLY A 220 24.34 9.07 17.13
C GLY A 220 24.96 8.30 18.29
N GLU A 221 24.28 8.11 19.42
CA GLU A 221 25.03 7.91 20.67
C GLU A 221 25.16 6.47 21.20
N ASP A 222 24.27 5.52 20.83
CA ASP A 222 24.29 4.17 21.44
C ASP A 222 24.68 3.06 20.45
N ARG A 223 25.80 3.24 19.75
CA ARG A 223 26.49 2.13 19.07
C ARG A 223 27.96 2.08 19.46
N PHE A 224 28.22 1.82 20.73
CA PHE A 224 29.45 1.16 21.20
C PHE A 224 29.10 0.18 22.31
#